data_AF-T0ILW3-F1
#
_entry.id   AF-T0ILW3-F1
#
_cell.length_a   1.000
_cell.length_b   1.000
_cell.length_c   1.000
_cell.angle_alpha   90.00
_cell.angle_beta   90.00
_cell.angle_gamma   90.00
#
_symmetry.space_group_name_H-M   'P 1'
#
loop_
_entity.id
_entity.type
_entity.pdbx_description
1 polymer ?
#
loop_
_entity_poly.entity_id
_entity_poly.type
_entity_poly.pdbx_seq_one_letter_code
_entity_poly.pdbx_strand_id
1 'polypeptide(L)'
;MHSVHARSRHPVLLWCLAFCGAMIVAALVIHKFDLSWAGTLAVMLTATGMTIPIVRAAERSARVEGNLSPAMRRYNRRMVAGSLFYTLGLFLAVYAYKNWAPAGAVLWGLALLPALGALAMVFAMARLLIEEKDEYLRLKLAQSALFGTGALLVLATVWGFLEQFRLVPHVPAWAAIPVFVIAIGVSRCLTWARA
;
A
#
# COMPACT_ATOMS: atom_id res chain seq x y z
N MET A 1 -5.04 -14.55 32.87
CA MET A 1 -4.08 -13.92 31.93
C MET A 1 -4.44 -14.10 30.44
N HIS A 2 -5.24 -15.08 30.03
CA HIS A 2 -5.65 -15.24 28.61
C HIS A 2 -6.64 -14.17 28.07
N SER A 3 -7.34 -13.42 28.93
CA SER A 3 -8.39 -12.47 28.52
C SER A 3 -7.88 -11.09 28.07
N VAL A 4 -6.62 -10.74 28.35
CA VAL A 4 -6.04 -9.44 27.97
C VAL A 4 -5.55 -9.45 26.52
N HIS A 5 -4.98 -10.57 26.04
CA HIS A 5 -4.47 -10.71 24.68
C HIS A 5 -5.57 -10.74 23.60
N ALA A 6 -6.78 -11.22 23.93
CA ALA A 6 -7.91 -11.20 23.00
C ALA A 6 -8.48 -9.78 22.79
N ARG A 7 -8.35 -8.89 23.79
CA ARG A 7 -8.96 -7.56 23.80
C ARG A 7 -8.18 -6.53 22.96
N SER A 8 -6.86 -6.73 22.76
CA SER A 8 -6.00 -5.79 22.00
C SER A 8 -6.11 -5.92 20.46
N ARG A 9 -6.51 -7.10 19.95
CA ARG A 9 -6.55 -7.39 18.49
C ARG A 9 -7.86 -7.00 17.81
N HIS A 10 -8.96 -6.95 18.57
CA HIS A 10 -10.28 -6.55 18.09
C HIS A 10 -10.32 -5.22 17.32
N PRO A 11 -9.72 -4.11 17.82
CA PRO A 11 -9.77 -2.83 17.09
C PRO A 11 -9.03 -2.86 15.75
N VAL A 12 -7.91 -3.60 15.65
CA VAL A 12 -7.16 -3.69 14.37
C VAL A 12 -7.94 -4.49 13.34
N LEU A 13 -8.52 -5.63 13.75
CA LEU A 13 -9.37 -6.45 12.89
C LEU A 13 -10.59 -5.68 12.37
N LEU A 14 -11.23 -4.87 13.22
CA LEU A 14 -12.35 -4.01 12.81
C LEU A 14 -11.93 -3.02 11.72
N TRP A 15 -10.78 -2.37 11.85
CA TRP A 15 -10.29 -1.44 10.83
C TRP A 15 -9.86 -2.14 9.53
N CYS A 16 -9.28 -3.34 9.63
CA CYS A 16 -8.97 -4.15 8.45
C CYS A 16 -10.23 -4.58 7.70
N LEU A 17 -11.26 -5.05 8.43
CA LEU A 17 -12.55 -5.43 7.83
C LEU A 17 -13.25 -4.22 7.22
N ALA A 18 -13.22 -3.07 7.90
CA ALA A 18 -13.74 -1.81 7.37
C ALA A 18 -13.03 -1.38 6.09
N PHE A 19 -11.70 -1.52 6.03
CA PHE A 19 -10.90 -1.23 4.84
C PHE A 19 -11.20 -2.18 3.67
N CYS A 20 -11.26 -3.49 3.92
CA CYS A 20 -11.65 -4.47 2.90
C CYS A 20 -13.07 -4.20 2.39
N GLY A 21 -14.02 -3.91 3.28
CA GLY A 21 -15.39 -3.53 2.92
C GLY A 21 -15.42 -2.25 2.09
N ALA A 22 -14.68 -1.22 2.48
CA ALA A 22 -14.56 0.02 1.73
C ALA A 22 -13.97 -0.20 0.34
N MET A 23 -13.00 -1.10 0.18
CA MET A 23 -12.41 -1.42 -1.13
C MET A 23 -13.36 -2.20 -2.05
N ILE A 24 -14.18 -3.09 -1.49
CA ILE A 24 -15.22 -3.78 -2.27
C ILE A 24 -16.30 -2.78 -2.69
N VAL A 25 -16.77 -1.93 -1.77
CA VAL A 25 -17.75 -0.88 -2.08
C VAL A 25 -17.20 0.10 -3.13
N ALA A 26 -15.95 0.51 -3.00
CA ALA A 26 -15.25 1.34 -3.99
C ALA A 26 -15.26 0.71 -5.39
N ALA A 27 -14.88 -0.57 -5.49
CA ALA A 27 -14.87 -1.30 -6.76
C ALA A 27 -16.28 -1.42 -7.36
N LEU A 28 -17.29 -1.70 -6.54
CA LEU A 28 -18.69 -1.80 -6.98
C LEU A 28 -19.25 -0.43 -7.42
N VAL A 29 -18.94 0.65 -6.71
CA VAL A 29 -19.37 2.01 -7.05
C VAL A 29 -18.74 2.44 -8.36
N ILE A 30 -17.45 2.19 -8.58
CA ILE A 30 -16.76 2.50 -9.85
C ILE A 30 -17.36 1.72 -11.01
N HIS A 31 -17.81 0.47 -10.79
CA HIS A 31 -18.40 -0.34 -11.85
C HIS A 31 -19.88 0.01 -12.11
N LYS A 32 -20.62 0.51 -11.12
CA LYS A 32 -22.06 0.81 -11.25
C LYS A 32 -22.38 2.27 -11.57
N PHE A 33 -21.49 3.19 -11.23
CA PHE A 33 -21.67 4.62 -11.48
C PHE A 33 -20.50 5.13 -12.31
N ASP A 34 -20.79 5.82 -13.42
CA ASP A 34 -19.81 6.59 -14.17
C ASP A 34 -19.35 7.79 -13.33
N LEU A 35 -18.49 7.49 -12.37
CA LEU A 35 -18.04 8.44 -11.37
C LEU A 35 -17.05 9.40 -12.03
N SER A 36 -17.29 10.70 -11.89
CA SER A 36 -16.34 11.72 -12.37
C SER A 36 -14.96 11.54 -11.72
N TRP A 37 -13.93 12.11 -12.32
CA TRP A 37 -12.55 12.03 -11.81
C TRP A 37 -12.44 12.40 -10.31
N ALA A 38 -13.29 13.34 -9.85
CA ALA A 38 -13.35 13.78 -8.47
C ALA A 38 -13.92 12.72 -7.52
N GLY A 39 -14.92 11.95 -7.96
CA GLY A 39 -15.46 10.88 -7.14
C GLY A 39 -14.51 9.67 -7.06
N THR A 40 -13.83 9.31 -8.15
CA THR A 40 -12.80 8.25 -8.12
C THR A 40 -11.63 8.64 -7.22
N LEU A 41 -11.26 9.92 -7.22
CA LEU A 41 -10.27 10.49 -6.31
C LEU A 41 -10.73 10.41 -4.85
N ALA A 42 -11.98 10.79 -4.56
CA ALA A 42 -12.53 10.72 -3.21
C ALA A 42 -12.55 9.27 -2.67
N VAL A 43 -12.91 8.30 -3.52
CA VAL A 43 -12.91 6.87 -3.18
C VAL A 43 -11.50 6.35 -2.91
N MET A 44 -10.51 6.73 -3.73
CA MET A 44 -9.13 6.32 -3.50
C MET A 44 -8.48 7.03 -2.30
N LEU A 45 -8.78 8.31 -2.08
CA LEU A 45 -8.29 9.04 -0.90
C LEU A 45 -8.93 8.54 0.39
N THR A 46 -10.18 8.10 0.37
CA THR A 46 -10.79 7.46 1.55
C THR A 46 -10.13 6.11 1.83
N ALA A 47 -9.86 5.31 0.80
CA ALA A 47 -9.11 4.07 0.94
C ALA A 47 -7.68 4.30 1.49
N THR A 48 -6.89 5.16 0.83
CA THR A 48 -5.54 5.50 1.29
C THR A 48 -5.58 6.18 2.67
N GLY A 49 -6.57 7.01 2.94
CA GLY A 49 -6.79 7.66 4.24
C GLY A 49 -7.10 6.68 5.36
N MET A 50 -7.84 5.59 5.08
CA MET A 50 -8.12 4.51 6.02
C MET A 50 -6.86 3.72 6.45
N THR A 51 -5.75 3.84 5.72
CA THR A 51 -4.47 3.28 6.20
C THR A 51 -3.99 3.99 7.48
N ILE A 52 -4.33 5.27 7.68
CA ILE A 52 -3.96 6.05 8.87
C ILE A 52 -4.57 5.46 10.16
N PRO A 53 -5.89 5.26 10.29
CA PRO A 53 -6.47 4.66 11.47
C PRO A 53 -6.04 3.19 11.66
N ILE A 54 -5.87 2.41 10.58
CA ILE A 54 -5.33 1.04 10.67
C ILE A 54 -3.93 1.05 11.30
N VAL A 55 -3.03 1.87 10.76
CA VAL A 55 -1.64 1.97 11.24
C VAL A 55 -1.62 2.49 12.67
N ARG A 56 -2.43 3.51 13.00
CA ARG A 56 -2.53 4.02 14.37
C ARG A 56 -3.09 2.99 15.34
N ALA A 57 -4.09 2.20 14.94
CA ALA A 57 -4.64 1.12 15.76
C ALA A 57 -3.60 0.02 15.97
N ALA A 58 -2.90 -0.39 14.90
CA ALA A 58 -1.83 -1.38 14.98
C ALA A 58 -0.67 -0.93 15.87
N GLU A 59 -0.24 0.34 15.75
CA GLU A 59 0.78 0.93 16.64
C GLU A 59 0.32 0.99 18.09
N ARG A 60 -0.95 1.32 18.35
CA ARG A 60 -1.51 1.35 19.72
C ARG A 60 -1.48 -0.05 20.33
N SER A 61 -1.96 -1.06 19.62
CA SER A 61 -1.93 -2.45 20.10
C SER A 61 -0.50 -2.94 20.34
N ALA A 62 0.42 -2.67 19.40
CA ALA A 62 1.83 -3.06 19.55
C ALA A 62 2.54 -2.34 20.71
N ARG A 63 2.17 -1.09 21.05
CA ARG A 63 2.71 -0.39 22.23
C ARG A 63 2.22 -1.00 23.53
N VAL A 64 0.94 -1.34 23.62
CA VAL A 64 0.35 -1.95 24.82
C VAL A 64 1.01 -3.31 25.10
N GLU A 65 1.37 -4.04 24.05
CA GLU A 65 2.06 -5.33 24.14
C GLU A 65 3.59 -5.20 24.34
N GLY A 66 4.15 -3.98 24.35
CA GLY A 66 5.60 -3.76 24.49
C GLY A 66 6.42 -4.10 23.23
N ASN A 67 5.78 -4.44 22.11
CA ASN A 67 6.42 -4.98 20.91
C ASN A 67 6.67 -3.92 19.80
N LEU A 68 6.37 -2.63 20.05
CA LEU A 68 6.59 -1.59 19.04
C LEU A 68 8.03 -1.06 19.03
N SER A 69 8.84 -1.50 18.07
CA SER A 69 10.14 -0.89 17.78
C SER A 69 10.00 0.59 17.36
N PRO A 70 10.84 1.50 17.87
CA PRO A 70 10.88 2.89 17.40
C PRO A 70 11.15 3.01 15.88
N ALA A 71 11.87 2.03 15.30
CA ALA A 71 12.13 1.97 13.86
C ALA A 71 10.84 1.71 13.08
N MET A 72 10.05 0.72 13.51
CA MET A 72 8.76 0.39 12.92
C MET A 72 7.79 1.58 12.92
N ARG A 73 7.75 2.36 14.00
CA ARG A 73 6.92 3.58 14.05
C ARG A 73 7.32 4.64 13.02
N ARG A 74 8.62 4.87 12.84
CA ARG A 74 9.11 5.84 11.83
C ARG A 74 8.83 5.33 10.41
N TYR A 75 9.02 4.04 10.19
CA TYR A 75 8.66 3.36 8.94
C TYR A 75 7.18 3.55 8.60
N ASN A 76 6.27 3.23 9.53
CA ASN A 76 4.83 3.37 9.34
C ASN A 76 4.43 4.79 8.91
N ARG A 77 4.98 5.81 9.58
CA ARG A 77 4.72 7.22 9.22
C ARG A 77 5.23 7.58 7.83
N ARG A 78 6.44 7.12 7.47
CA ARG A 78 7.02 7.35 6.13
C ARG A 78 6.21 6.62 5.05
N MET A 79 5.75 5.40 5.34
CA MET A 79 4.95 4.59 4.41
C MET A 79 3.59 5.21 4.15
N VAL A 80 2.90 5.69 5.19
CA VAL A 80 1.63 6.42 5.06
C VAL A 80 1.81 7.72 4.27
N ALA A 81 2.85 8.50 4.60
CA ALA A 81 3.14 9.74 3.87
C ALA A 81 3.44 9.47 2.38
N GLY A 82 4.26 8.45 2.08
CA GLY A 82 4.57 8.03 0.72
C GLY A 82 3.33 7.55 -0.04
N SER A 83 2.44 6.79 0.62
CA SER A 83 1.18 6.30 0.01
C SER A 83 0.22 7.43 -0.33
N LEU A 84 0.10 8.43 0.55
CA LEU A 84 -0.70 9.63 0.30
C LEU A 84 -0.12 10.45 -0.85
N PHE A 85 1.20 10.65 -0.87
CA PHE A 85 1.88 11.36 -1.95
C PHE A 85 1.73 10.64 -3.29
N TYR A 86 1.87 9.31 -3.30
CA TYR A 86 1.65 8.46 -4.47
C TYR A 86 0.22 8.63 -5.02
N THR A 87 -0.78 8.53 -4.14
CA THR A 87 -2.20 8.63 -4.52
C THR A 87 -2.52 10.02 -5.06
N LEU A 88 -2.21 11.07 -4.29
CA LEU A 88 -2.46 12.46 -4.70
C LEU A 88 -1.72 12.78 -5.99
N GLY A 89 -0.50 12.30 -6.13
CA GLY A 89 0.32 12.57 -7.29
C GLY A 89 -0.18 11.91 -8.56
N LEU A 90 -0.63 10.65 -8.46
CA LEU A 90 -1.26 9.95 -9.58
C LEU A 90 -2.51 10.69 -10.05
N PHE A 91 -3.38 11.08 -9.13
CA PHE A 91 -4.62 11.79 -9.47
C PHE A 91 -4.37 13.18 -10.04
N LEU A 92 -3.41 13.93 -9.48
CA LEU A 92 -3.02 15.23 -10.00
C LEU A 92 -2.47 15.11 -11.42
N ALA A 93 -1.62 14.11 -11.69
CA ALA A 93 -1.05 13.86 -13.01
C ALA A 93 -2.14 13.51 -14.03
N VAL A 94 -3.05 12.60 -13.69
CA VAL A 94 -4.17 12.21 -14.57
C VAL A 94 -5.12 13.38 -14.81
N TYR A 95 -5.42 14.17 -13.78
CA TYR A 95 -6.26 15.36 -13.92
C TYR A 95 -5.62 16.41 -14.83
N ALA A 96 -4.37 16.78 -14.58
CA ALA A 96 -3.65 17.75 -15.37
C ALA A 96 -3.53 17.28 -16.83
N TYR A 97 -3.23 16.00 -17.06
CA TYR A 97 -3.16 15.43 -18.40
C TYR A 97 -4.48 15.57 -19.18
N LYS A 98 -5.61 15.26 -18.54
CA LYS A 98 -6.93 15.31 -19.19
C LYS A 98 -7.45 16.74 -19.43
N ASN A 99 -7.13 17.69 -18.56
CA ASN A 99 -7.74 19.02 -18.59
C ASN A 99 -6.85 20.11 -19.21
N TRP A 100 -5.53 19.97 -19.12
CA TRP A 100 -4.59 21.04 -19.47
C TRP A 100 -3.73 20.74 -20.70
N ALA A 101 -3.84 19.53 -21.28
CA ALA A 101 -3.01 19.06 -22.39
C ALA A 101 -1.51 19.43 -22.24
N PRO A 102 -0.89 19.16 -21.07
CA PRO A 102 0.49 19.56 -20.81
C PRO A 102 1.45 18.85 -21.77
N ALA A 103 2.47 19.56 -22.25
CA ALA A 103 3.46 19.07 -23.18
C ALA A 103 4.89 19.31 -22.69
N GLY A 104 5.85 18.61 -23.31
CA GLY A 104 7.28 18.77 -23.02
C GLY A 104 7.64 18.48 -21.56
N ALA A 105 8.49 19.33 -20.97
CA ALA A 105 9.03 19.12 -19.63
C ALA A 105 7.96 19.04 -18.52
N VAL A 106 6.84 19.75 -18.67
CA VAL A 106 5.74 19.74 -17.69
C VAL A 106 5.08 18.36 -17.63
N LEU A 107 4.86 17.73 -18.79
CA LEU A 107 4.28 16.39 -18.86
C LEU A 107 5.19 15.35 -18.20
N TRP A 108 6.51 15.45 -18.44
CA TRP A 108 7.50 14.60 -17.78
C TRP A 108 7.47 14.76 -16.26
N GLY A 109 7.42 16.00 -15.76
CA GLY A 109 7.31 16.27 -14.33
C GLY A 109 6.04 15.67 -13.71
N LEU A 110 4.88 15.82 -14.38
CA LEU A 110 3.62 15.24 -13.94
C LEU A 110 3.64 13.70 -13.95
N ALA A 111 4.20 13.09 -14.99
CA ALA A 111 4.26 11.62 -15.11
C ALA A 111 5.15 10.97 -14.04
N LEU A 112 6.22 11.65 -13.62
CA LEU A 112 7.13 11.15 -12.58
C LEU A 112 6.63 11.40 -11.15
N LEU A 113 5.62 12.26 -10.99
CA LEU A 113 5.10 12.66 -9.68
C LEU A 113 4.63 11.47 -8.81
N PRO A 114 3.79 10.54 -9.30
CA PRO A 114 3.47 9.32 -8.53
C PRO A 114 4.69 8.44 -8.29
N ALA A 115 5.66 8.38 -9.21
CA ALA A 115 6.86 7.58 -9.04
C ALA A 115 7.71 8.03 -7.83
N LEU A 116 7.74 9.33 -7.53
CA LEU A 116 8.40 9.86 -6.32
C LEU A 116 7.76 9.31 -5.03
N GLY A 117 6.43 9.15 -5.00
CA GLY A 117 5.74 8.53 -3.88
C GLY A 117 6.13 7.07 -3.69
N ALA A 118 6.21 6.31 -4.79
CA ALA A 118 6.67 4.94 -4.78
C ALA A 118 8.13 4.83 -4.29
N LEU A 119 9.01 5.71 -4.77
CA LEU A 119 10.40 5.78 -4.32
C LEU A 119 10.49 6.11 -2.83
N ALA A 120 9.67 7.02 -2.33
CA ALA A 120 9.62 7.33 -0.89
C ALA A 120 9.20 6.12 -0.04
N MET A 121 8.26 5.29 -0.53
CA MET A 121 7.83 4.05 0.13
C MET A 121 8.95 2.99 0.15
N VAL A 122 9.63 2.80 -0.98
CA VAL A 122 10.78 1.87 -1.07
C VAL A 122 11.93 2.34 -0.17
N PHE A 123 12.23 3.64 -0.20
CA PHE A 123 13.23 4.25 0.68
C PHE A 123 12.88 4.09 2.16
N ALA A 124 11.60 4.25 2.53
CA ALA A 124 11.13 4.02 3.89
C ALA A 124 11.42 2.59 4.35
N MET A 125 11.26 1.61 3.47
CA MET A 125 11.55 0.21 3.76
C MET A 125 13.05 -0.06 3.88
N ALA A 126 13.87 0.47 2.97
CA ALA A 126 15.33 0.39 3.10
C ALA A 126 15.82 1.01 4.42
N ARG A 127 15.29 2.17 4.79
CA ARG A 127 15.57 2.83 6.07
C ARG A 127 15.12 2.01 7.27
N LEU A 128 14.04 1.24 7.17
CA LEU A 128 13.60 0.34 8.24
C LEU A 128 14.66 -0.73 8.51
N LEU A 129 15.20 -1.37 7.47
CA LEU A 129 16.22 -2.41 7.61
C LEU A 129 17.52 -1.89 8.26
N ILE A 130 17.88 -0.63 8.01
CA ILE A 130 19.06 0.02 8.61
C ILE A 130 18.81 0.43 10.06
N GLU A 131 17.60 0.92 10.37
CA GLU A 131 17.26 1.43 11.70
C GLU A 131 16.87 0.33 12.70
N GLU A 132 16.48 -0.85 12.22
CA GLU A 132 16.12 -1.99 13.07
C GLU A 132 17.38 -2.63 13.68
N LYS A 133 17.40 -2.69 15.02
CA LYS A 133 18.56 -3.21 15.78
C LYS A 133 18.51 -4.71 16.00
N ASP A 134 17.31 -5.28 15.97
CA ASP A 134 17.10 -6.72 16.13
C ASP A 134 17.34 -7.44 14.80
N GLU A 135 18.36 -8.28 14.74
CA GLU A 135 18.75 -8.98 13.52
C GLU A 135 17.70 -9.99 13.05
N TYR A 136 16.98 -10.62 13.98
CA TYR A 136 15.90 -11.55 13.67
C TYR A 136 14.72 -10.82 13.02
N LEU A 137 14.33 -9.68 13.57
CA LEU A 137 13.29 -8.83 12.97
C LEU A 137 13.74 -8.30 11.60
N ARG A 138 14.99 -7.85 11.48
CA ARG A 138 15.56 -7.38 10.21
C ARG A 138 15.51 -8.47 9.14
N LEU A 139 15.85 -9.72 9.49
CA LEU A 139 15.76 -10.86 8.59
C LEU A 139 14.32 -11.14 8.16
N LYS A 140 13.36 -11.17 9.09
CA LYS A 140 11.94 -11.35 8.76
C LYS A 140 11.39 -10.27 7.83
N LEU A 141 11.81 -9.02 8.04
CA LEU A 141 11.42 -7.88 7.20
C LEU A 141 12.02 -8.01 5.79
N ALA A 142 13.29 -8.38 5.68
CA ALA A 142 13.95 -8.64 4.40
C ALA A 142 13.30 -9.78 3.62
N GLN A 143 12.97 -10.90 4.29
CA GLN A 143 12.26 -12.03 3.69
C GLN A 143 10.87 -11.62 3.19
N SER A 144 10.13 -10.82 3.98
CA SER A 144 8.81 -10.33 3.57
C SER A 144 8.88 -9.39 2.37
N ALA A 145 9.89 -8.52 2.32
CA ALA A 145 10.15 -7.67 1.16
C ALA A 145 10.51 -8.50 -0.08
N LEU A 146 11.37 -9.52 0.06
CA LEU A 146 11.73 -10.43 -1.02
C LEU A 146 10.52 -11.20 -1.55
N PHE A 147 9.66 -11.71 -0.66
CA PHE A 147 8.41 -12.34 -1.05
C PHE A 147 7.51 -11.38 -1.82
N GLY A 148 7.34 -10.15 -1.33
CA GLY A 148 6.57 -9.10 -2.01
C GLY A 148 7.09 -8.81 -3.42
N THR A 149 8.40 -8.64 -3.57
CA THR A 149 9.03 -8.37 -4.87
C THR A 149 8.92 -9.58 -5.81
N GLY A 150 9.16 -10.78 -5.31
CA GLY A 150 9.05 -12.02 -6.09
C GLY A 150 7.62 -12.27 -6.57
N ALA A 151 6.63 -12.07 -5.68
CA ALA A 151 5.22 -12.16 -6.04
C ALA A 151 4.83 -11.13 -7.10
N LEU A 152 5.25 -9.87 -6.93
CA LEU A 152 5.03 -8.82 -7.94
C LEU A 152 5.65 -9.22 -9.29
N LEU A 153 6.91 -9.67 -9.28
CA LEU A 153 7.63 -10.05 -10.50
C LEU A 153 6.88 -11.16 -11.26
N VAL A 154 6.53 -12.25 -10.57
CA VAL A 154 5.83 -13.38 -11.18
C VAL A 154 4.44 -12.96 -11.68
N LEU A 155 3.65 -12.25 -10.86
CA LEU A 155 2.30 -11.82 -11.24
C LEU A 155 2.32 -10.85 -12.42
N ALA A 156 3.23 -9.87 -12.43
CA ALA A 156 3.36 -8.92 -13.51
C ALA A 156 3.83 -9.59 -14.81
N THR A 157 4.78 -10.52 -14.73
CA THR A 157 5.26 -11.28 -15.91
C THR A 157 4.16 -12.16 -16.49
N VAL A 158 3.45 -12.92 -15.63
CA VAL A 158 2.33 -13.77 -16.08
C VAL A 158 1.25 -12.90 -16.72
N TRP A 159 0.84 -11.81 -16.06
CA TRP A 159 -0.18 -10.90 -16.62
C TRP A 159 0.28 -10.27 -17.94
N GLY A 160 1.54 -9.83 -18.01
CA GLY A 160 2.12 -9.25 -19.23
C GLY A 160 2.13 -10.23 -20.40
N PHE A 161 2.39 -11.52 -20.17
CA PHE A 161 2.26 -12.53 -21.22
C PHE A 161 0.81 -12.70 -21.67
N LEU A 162 -0.13 -12.81 -20.72
CA LEU A 162 -1.55 -12.94 -21.06
C LEU A 162 -2.05 -11.71 -21.85
N GLU A 163 -1.59 -10.51 -21.49
CA GLU A 163 -1.93 -9.27 -22.18
C GLU A 163 -1.35 -9.23 -23.60
N GLN A 164 -0.09 -9.66 -23.77
CA GLN A 164 0.56 -9.77 -25.08
C GLN A 164 -0.25 -10.66 -26.04
N PHE A 165 -0.81 -11.76 -25.55
CA PHE A 165 -1.66 -12.66 -26.34
C PHE A 165 -3.14 -12.25 -26.37
N ARG A 166 -3.49 -11.06 -25.85
CA ARG A 166 -4.86 -10.53 -25.78
C ARG A 166 -5.85 -11.44 -25.04
N LEU A 167 -5.37 -12.23 -24.08
CA LEU A 167 -6.19 -13.12 -23.24
C LEU A 167 -6.84 -12.38 -22.07
N VAL A 168 -6.24 -11.27 -21.63
CA VAL A 168 -6.72 -10.45 -20.51
C VAL A 168 -6.67 -8.95 -20.84
N PRO A 169 -7.45 -8.11 -20.14
CA PRO A 169 -7.41 -6.66 -20.31
C PRO A 169 -6.06 -6.04 -19.89
N HIS A 170 -5.74 -4.88 -20.47
CA HIS A 170 -4.58 -4.07 -20.08
C HIS A 170 -4.69 -3.61 -18.63
N VAL A 171 -3.65 -3.85 -17.84
CA VAL A 171 -3.54 -3.35 -16.47
C VAL A 171 -2.51 -2.23 -16.41
N PRO A 172 -2.90 -1.03 -15.94
CA PRO A 172 -1.97 0.09 -15.87
C PRO A 172 -0.89 -0.15 -14.80
N ALA A 173 0.34 0.25 -15.11
CA ALA A 173 1.53 -0.02 -14.28
C ALA A 173 1.46 0.56 -12.84
N TRP A 174 0.58 1.54 -12.58
CA TRP A 174 0.37 2.06 -11.22
C TRP A 174 -0.13 0.96 -10.26
N ALA A 175 -0.79 -0.09 -10.76
CA ALA A 175 -1.27 -1.21 -9.95
C ALA A 175 -0.14 -2.03 -9.30
N ALA A 176 1.11 -1.92 -9.79
CA ALA A 176 2.24 -2.66 -9.26
C ALA A 176 2.51 -2.37 -7.77
N ILE A 177 2.40 -1.11 -7.34
CA ILE A 177 2.67 -0.72 -5.94
C ILE A 177 1.62 -1.31 -4.98
N PRO A 178 0.31 -1.18 -5.22
CA PRO A 178 -0.70 -1.87 -4.42
C PRO A 178 -0.47 -3.39 -4.33
N VAL A 179 -0.22 -4.05 -5.47
CA VAL A 179 0.04 -5.51 -5.50
C VAL A 179 1.24 -5.87 -4.63
N PHE A 180 2.33 -5.12 -4.75
CA PHE A 180 3.53 -5.31 -3.95
C PHE A 180 3.26 -5.20 -2.44
N VAL A 181 2.59 -4.12 -2.01
CA VAL A 181 2.31 -3.88 -0.59
C VAL A 181 1.36 -4.94 -0.02
N ILE A 182 0.37 -5.36 -0.80
CA ILE A 182 -0.54 -6.46 -0.43
C ILE A 182 0.24 -7.77 -0.26
N ALA A 183 1.13 -8.11 -1.19
CA ALA A 183 1.95 -9.31 -1.11
C ALA A 183 2.87 -9.33 0.13
N ILE A 184 3.46 -8.18 0.50
CA ILE A 184 4.19 -8.04 1.76
C ILE A 184 3.26 -8.27 2.96
N GLY A 185 2.07 -7.70 2.96
CA GLY A 185 1.07 -7.88 4.01
C GLY A 185 0.72 -9.37 4.21
N VAL A 186 0.45 -10.08 3.12
CA VAL A 186 0.17 -11.52 3.11
C VAL A 186 1.36 -12.31 3.68
N SER A 187 2.59 -12.01 3.25
CA SER A 187 3.80 -12.65 3.79
C SER A 187 3.92 -12.50 5.30
N ARG A 188 3.62 -11.31 5.83
CA ARG A 188 3.70 -11.03 7.27
C ARG A 188 2.62 -11.78 8.07
N CYS A 189 1.44 -11.98 7.49
CA CYS A 189 0.40 -12.81 8.10
C CYS A 189 0.78 -14.30 8.10
N LEU A 190 1.29 -14.82 6.97
CA LEU A 190 1.67 -16.24 6.85
C LEU A 190 2.85 -16.61 7.74
N THR A 191 3.84 -15.74 7.87
CA THR A 191 5.02 -15.97 8.74
C THR A 191 4.66 -15.94 10.23
N TRP A 192 3.60 -15.23 10.62
CA TRP A 192 3.04 -15.28 11.98
C TRP A 192 2.25 -16.55 12.26
N ALA A 193 1.68 -17.20 11.24
CA ALA A 193 0.92 -18.45 11.41
C ALA A 193 1.82 -19.70 11.55
N ARG A 194 3.12 -19.57 11.32
CA ARG A 194 4.11 -20.66 11.34
C ARG A 194 5.11 -20.58 12.50
N ALA A 195 4.96 -19.61 13.40
CA ALA A 195 5.81 -19.41 14.59
C ALA A 195 4.97 -19.62 15.84
#